data_AF-X5X7P7-F1
#
_entry.id   AF-X5X7P7-F1
#
_cell.length_a   1.000
_cell.length_b   1.000
_cell.length_c   1.000
_cell.angle_alpha   90.00
_cell.angle_beta   90.00
_cell.angle_gamma   90.00
#
_symmetry.space_group_name_H-M   'P 1'
#
loop_
_entity.id
_entity.type
_entity.pdbx_description
1 polymer ?
#
loop_
_entity_poly.entity_id
_entity_poly.type
_entity_poly.pdbx_seq_one_letter_code
_entity_poly.pdbx_strand_id
1 'polypeptide(L)'
;MVSQAAYLANLKSYAKRRFDGEDDEDSRRAVRDLDNESDRGAIILAATNVEDMLELRILEKLPALRVDETARKSVFEQDGPVSTFSRKILMAYSMGIIDKPYRKLIDLVREIRNACAHSRQPISLEVPELQEACKVVISDIWPDIKDHDPKTIRMAFVMKCTFIQHYVLHGEKLEGKEAHLAHWEQLKRGE
;
A
#
# COMPACT_ATOMS: atom_id res chain seq x y z
N MET A 1 -8.00 -36.24 1.58
CA MET A 1 -9.07 -35.26 1.33
C MET A 1 -9.12 -34.28 2.49
N VAL A 2 -8.73 -33.02 2.26
CA VAL A 2 -8.93 -31.97 3.27
C VAL A 2 -10.44 -31.78 3.41
N SER A 3 -10.98 -31.89 4.64
CA SER A 3 -12.42 -31.73 4.86
C SER A 3 -12.88 -30.34 4.40
N GLN A 4 -14.16 -30.21 4.02
CA GLN A 4 -14.70 -28.96 3.49
C GLN A 4 -14.47 -27.74 4.43
N ALA A 5 -14.39 -27.98 5.73
CA ALA A 5 -14.08 -26.96 6.73
C ALA A 5 -12.60 -26.57 6.78
N ALA A 6 -11.68 -27.52 6.55
CA ALA A 6 -10.24 -27.29 6.70
C ALA A 6 -9.65 -26.47 5.53
N TYR A 7 -10.11 -26.66 4.28
CA TYR A 7 -9.61 -25.84 3.17
C TYR A 7 -10.06 -24.37 3.31
N LEU A 8 -11.28 -24.12 3.82
CA LEU A 8 -11.79 -22.77 4.06
C LEU A 8 -11.01 -22.08 5.19
N ALA A 9 -10.70 -22.81 6.27
CA ALA A 9 -9.85 -22.30 7.34
C ALA A 9 -8.45 -21.94 6.82
N ASN A 10 -7.86 -22.81 5.99
CA ASN A 10 -6.55 -22.57 5.38
C ASN A 10 -6.56 -21.36 4.45
N LEU A 11 -7.59 -21.21 3.60
CA LEU A 11 -7.73 -20.06 2.71
C LEU A 11 -7.89 -18.76 3.50
N LYS A 12 -8.71 -18.75 4.56
CA LYS A 12 -8.87 -17.59 5.43
C LYS A 12 -7.58 -17.25 6.18
N SER A 13 -6.81 -18.25 6.61
CA SER A 13 -5.51 -18.05 7.26
C SER A 13 -4.50 -17.46 6.27
N TYR A 14 -4.45 -17.99 5.05
CA TYR A 14 -3.60 -17.47 3.98
C TYR A 14 -3.95 -16.02 3.62
N ALA A 15 -5.24 -15.71 3.44
CA ALA A 15 -5.71 -14.36 3.11
C ALA A 15 -5.47 -13.31 4.23
N LYS A 16 -5.18 -13.77 5.45
CA LYS A 16 -4.83 -12.90 6.59
C LYS A 16 -3.32 -12.67 6.73
N ARG A 17 -2.50 -13.35 5.93
CA ARG A 17 -1.07 -13.07 5.89
C ARG A 17 -0.88 -11.68 5.32
N ARG A 18 -0.32 -10.80 6.15
CA ARG A 18 0.09 -9.47 5.73
C ARG A 18 1.55 -9.51 5.38
N PHE A 19 1.89 -8.66 4.44
CA PHE A 19 3.26 -8.24 4.23
C PHE A 19 3.73 -7.52 5.50
N ASP A 20 4.87 -7.90 6.07
CA ASP A 20 5.42 -7.21 7.24
C ASP A 20 6.36 -6.06 6.86
N GLY A 21 6.79 -6.00 5.59
CA GLY A 21 7.58 -4.89 5.03
C GLY A 21 9.01 -4.83 5.58
N GLU A 22 9.44 -5.84 6.35
CA GLU A 22 10.78 -5.92 6.93
C GLU A 22 11.77 -6.68 6.03
N ASP A 23 11.27 -7.47 5.06
CA ASP A 23 12.10 -8.24 4.13
C ASP A 23 12.17 -7.60 2.72
N ASP A 24 13.39 -7.33 2.27
CA ASP A 24 13.71 -6.88 0.93
C ASP A 24 13.21 -7.86 -0.15
N GLU A 25 13.18 -9.17 0.13
CA GLU A 25 12.66 -10.18 -0.78
C GLU A 25 11.16 -10.03 -1.01
N ASP A 26 10.42 -9.73 0.05
CA ASP A 26 8.98 -9.50 -0.03
C ASP A 26 8.72 -8.25 -0.87
N SER A 27 9.45 -7.15 -0.65
CA SER A 27 9.37 -5.91 -1.47
C SER A 27 9.64 -6.18 -2.95
N ARG A 28 10.65 -7.01 -3.26
CA ARG A 28 10.95 -7.45 -4.63
C ARG A 28 9.85 -8.32 -5.22
N ARG A 29 9.28 -9.23 -4.43
CA ARG A 29 8.20 -10.12 -4.88
C ARG A 29 6.95 -9.33 -5.23
N ALA A 30 6.58 -8.38 -4.38
CA ALA A 30 5.47 -7.47 -4.65
C ALA A 30 5.70 -6.73 -5.98
N VAL A 31 6.87 -6.16 -6.23
CA VAL A 31 7.17 -5.47 -7.51
C VAL A 31 7.15 -6.42 -8.71
N ARG A 32 7.68 -7.66 -8.59
CA ARG A 32 7.70 -8.64 -9.69
C ARG A 32 6.31 -9.17 -10.04
N ASP A 33 5.48 -9.47 -9.04
CA ASP A 33 4.12 -9.96 -9.25
C ASP A 33 3.25 -8.89 -9.95
N LEU A 34 3.57 -7.61 -9.76
CA LEU A 34 2.88 -6.47 -10.37
C LEU A 34 3.19 -6.27 -11.86
N ASP A 35 4.22 -6.92 -12.40
CA ASP A 35 4.58 -6.77 -13.83
C ASP A 35 3.64 -7.56 -14.75
N ASN A 36 3.02 -8.63 -14.23
CA ASN A 36 1.98 -9.42 -14.90
C ASN A 36 0.55 -9.02 -14.48
N GLU A 37 0.41 -8.09 -13.55
CA GLU A 37 -0.87 -7.66 -13.02
C GLU A 37 -1.50 -6.56 -13.89
N SER A 38 -2.84 -6.49 -13.86
CA SER A 38 -3.58 -5.37 -14.44
C SER A 38 -3.27 -4.07 -13.69
N ASP A 39 -3.38 -2.90 -14.34
CA ASP A 39 -3.24 -1.59 -13.65
C ASP A 39 -4.13 -1.51 -12.40
N ARG A 40 -5.36 -2.02 -12.54
CA ARG A 40 -6.35 -2.10 -11.46
C ARG A 40 -5.84 -2.94 -10.29
N GLY A 41 -5.41 -4.18 -10.56
CA GLY A 41 -4.92 -5.09 -9.52
C GLY A 41 -3.68 -4.53 -8.84
N ALA A 42 -2.78 -3.94 -9.62
CA ALA A 42 -1.53 -3.40 -9.13
C ALA A 42 -1.73 -2.23 -8.17
N ILE A 43 -2.61 -1.29 -8.55
CA ILE A 43 -2.98 -0.15 -7.72
C ILE A 43 -3.66 -0.61 -6.42
N ILE A 44 -4.60 -1.57 -6.51
CA ILE A 44 -5.31 -2.09 -5.33
C ILE A 44 -4.32 -2.75 -4.37
N LEU A 45 -3.42 -3.58 -4.88
CA LEU A 45 -2.45 -4.30 -4.05
C LEU A 45 -1.47 -3.33 -3.37
N ALA A 46 -0.87 -2.41 -4.14
CA ALA A 46 0.06 -1.42 -3.60
C ALA A 46 -0.56 -0.54 -2.51
N ALA A 47 -1.81 -0.10 -2.70
CA ALA A 47 -2.54 0.69 -1.72
C ALA A 47 -2.96 -0.13 -0.48
N THR A 48 -3.28 -1.42 -0.66
CA THR A 48 -3.59 -2.33 0.46
C THR A 48 -2.38 -2.52 1.36
N ASN A 49 -1.18 -2.64 0.79
CA ASN A 49 0.06 -2.74 1.57
C ASN A 49 0.32 -1.47 2.40
N VAL A 50 0.04 -0.28 1.84
CA VAL A 50 0.11 0.98 2.60
C VAL A 50 -0.88 0.97 3.79
N GLU A 51 -2.11 0.50 3.58
CA GLU A 51 -3.11 0.37 4.65
C GLU A 51 -2.65 -0.60 5.74
N ASP A 52 -2.07 -1.75 5.36
CA ASP A 52 -1.56 -2.76 6.29
C ASP A 52 -0.39 -2.22 7.13
N MET A 53 0.52 -1.43 6.53
CA MET A 53 1.61 -0.78 7.27
C MET A 53 1.11 0.25 8.28
N LEU A 54 0.06 1.01 7.94
CA LEU A 54 -0.58 1.89 8.92
C LEU A 54 -1.14 1.09 10.09
N GLU A 55 -1.86 0.00 9.81
CA GLU A 55 -2.43 -0.85 10.87
C GLU A 55 -1.33 -1.45 11.76
N LEU A 56 -0.27 -1.98 11.16
CA LEU A 56 0.88 -2.53 11.88
C LEU A 56 1.46 -1.51 12.86
N ARG A 57 1.74 -0.29 12.39
CA ARG A 57 2.34 0.77 13.20
C ARG A 57 1.40 1.33 14.26
N ILE A 58 0.09 1.38 13.99
CA ILE A 58 -0.90 1.72 15.02
C ILE A 58 -0.92 0.63 16.10
N LEU A 59 -0.92 -0.65 15.72
CA LEU A 59 -0.92 -1.78 16.65
C LEU A 59 0.32 -1.80 17.56
N GLU A 60 1.48 -1.42 17.04
CA GLU A 60 2.70 -1.29 17.84
C GLU A 60 2.60 -0.21 18.93
N LYS A 61 1.83 0.85 18.70
CA LYS A 61 1.55 1.88 19.70
C LYS A 61 0.45 1.46 20.69
N LEU A 62 -0.23 0.33 20.46
CA LEU A 62 -1.34 -0.19 21.26
C LEU A 62 -1.04 -1.62 21.76
N PRO A 63 -0.06 -1.81 22.66
CA PRO A 63 0.45 -3.14 23.04
C PRO A 63 -0.63 -4.06 23.64
N ALA A 64 -1.65 -3.51 24.31
CA ALA A 64 -2.78 -4.28 24.82
C ALA A 64 -3.55 -5.02 23.70
N LEU A 65 -3.66 -4.41 22.52
CA LEU A 65 -4.34 -5.00 21.37
C LEU A 65 -3.49 -6.07 20.65
N ARG A 66 -2.18 -6.17 20.95
CA ARG A 66 -1.34 -7.24 20.38
C ARG A 66 -1.57 -8.58 21.07
N VAL A 67 -1.96 -8.56 22.34
CA VAL A 67 -2.17 -9.76 23.16
C VAL A 67 -3.64 -10.14 23.31
N ASP A 68 -4.56 -9.19 23.15
CA ASP A 68 -6.01 -9.44 23.17
C ASP A 68 -6.59 -9.41 21.76
N GLU A 69 -6.72 -10.60 21.17
CA GLU A 69 -7.27 -10.78 19.82
C GLU A 69 -8.71 -10.29 19.69
N THR A 70 -9.52 -10.43 20.74
CA THR A 70 -10.92 -10.00 20.71
C THR A 70 -11.01 -8.48 20.67
N ALA A 71 -10.24 -7.80 21.52
CA ALA A 71 -10.15 -6.35 21.52
C ALA A 71 -9.53 -5.83 20.22
N ARG A 72 -8.53 -6.52 19.67
CA ARG A 72 -7.93 -6.16 18.37
C ARG A 72 -8.99 -6.13 17.27
N LYS A 73 -9.81 -7.19 17.17
CA LYS A 73 -10.87 -7.29 16.17
C LYS A 73 -11.94 -6.23 16.35
N SER A 74 -12.35 -5.94 17.58
CA SER A 74 -13.37 -4.90 17.82
C SER A 74 -12.88 -3.49 17.46
N VAL A 75 -11.56 -3.28 17.40
CA VAL A 75 -10.95 -2.01 17.02
C VAL A 75 -10.72 -1.91 15.50
N PHE A 76 -10.16 -2.95 14.88
CA PHE A 76 -9.66 -2.92 13.50
C PHE A 76 -10.54 -3.65 12.47
N GLU A 77 -11.57 -4.40 12.88
CA GLU A 77 -12.48 -5.08 11.97
C GLU A 77 -13.90 -4.48 12.03
N GLN A 78 -14.72 -4.82 11.03
CA GLN A 78 -16.14 -4.45 10.96
C GLN A 78 -16.37 -2.94 11.16
N ASP A 79 -17.22 -2.54 12.12
CA ASP A 79 -17.54 -1.15 12.41
C ASP A 79 -16.61 -0.51 13.45
N GLY A 80 -15.51 -1.19 13.79
CA GLY A 80 -14.54 -0.74 14.77
C GLY A 80 -13.96 0.66 14.49
N PRO A 81 -13.54 1.41 15.53
CA PRO A 81 -13.09 2.79 15.40
C PRO A 81 -11.89 3.01 14.48
N VAL A 82 -11.13 1.97 14.14
CA VAL A 82 -9.96 2.02 13.24
C VAL A 82 -10.08 1.00 12.10
N SER A 83 -11.31 0.62 11.74
CA SER A 83 -11.56 -0.50 10.81
C SER A 83 -11.43 -0.19 9.32
N THR A 84 -11.44 1.09 8.94
CA THR A 84 -11.35 1.51 7.53
C THR A 84 -10.02 2.18 7.23
N PHE A 85 -9.60 2.14 5.97
CA PHE A 85 -8.40 2.84 5.52
C PHE A 85 -8.42 4.33 5.93
N SER A 86 -9.54 5.03 5.75
CA SER A 86 -9.67 6.43 6.18
C SER A 86 -9.50 6.63 7.70
N ARG A 87 -10.04 5.73 8.52
CA ARG A 87 -9.89 5.76 9.98
C ARG A 87 -8.45 5.46 10.41
N LYS A 88 -7.77 4.52 9.73
CA LYS A 88 -6.34 4.22 9.93
C LYS A 88 -5.46 5.42 9.61
N ILE A 89 -5.69 6.10 8.48
CA ILE A 89 -4.96 7.33 8.12
C ILE A 89 -5.14 8.40 9.20
N LEU A 90 -6.38 8.61 9.66
CA LEU A 90 -6.67 9.59 10.71
C LEU A 90 -6.00 9.23 12.04
N MET A 91 -6.05 7.96 12.44
CA MET A 91 -5.43 7.48 13.68
C MET A 91 -3.90 7.64 13.62
N ALA A 92 -3.26 7.19 12.52
CA ALA A 92 -1.82 7.32 12.33
C ALA A 92 -1.35 8.79 12.38
N TYR A 93 -2.09 9.69 11.74
CA TYR A 93 -1.81 11.13 11.81
C TYR A 93 -1.98 11.66 13.24
N SER A 94 -3.04 11.26 13.94
CA SER A 94 -3.33 11.70 15.32
C SER A 94 -2.27 11.21 16.31
N MET A 95 -1.65 10.06 16.04
CA MET A 95 -0.56 9.49 16.83
C MET A 95 0.84 10.03 16.45
N GLY A 96 0.94 10.89 15.42
CA GLY A 96 2.21 11.39 14.92
C GLY A 96 3.06 10.34 14.18
N ILE A 97 2.46 9.24 13.73
CA ILE A 97 3.14 8.23 12.89
C ILE A 97 3.42 8.81 11.50
N ILE A 98 2.49 9.62 10.99
CA ILE A 98 2.61 10.33 9.72
C ILE A 98 2.35 11.83 9.92
N ASP A 99 2.99 12.66 9.11
CA ASP A 99 2.77 14.10 9.12
C ASP A 99 1.64 14.55 8.19
N LYS A 100 1.36 15.85 8.16
CA LYS A 100 0.25 16.42 7.38
C LYS A 100 0.41 16.22 5.87
N PRO A 101 1.59 16.43 5.26
CA PRO A 101 1.85 16.06 3.87
C PRO A 101 1.53 14.59 3.56
N TYR A 102 2.08 13.64 4.34
CA TYR A 102 1.87 12.22 4.09
C TYR A 102 0.43 11.78 4.37
N ARG A 103 -0.25 12.38 5.35
CA ARG A 103 -1.70 12.17 5.54
C ARG A 103 -2.47 12.48 4.26
N LYS A 104 -2.21 13.62 3.61
CA LYS A 104 -2.90 14.00 2.36
C LYS A 104 -2.53 13.07 1.21
N LEU A 105 -1.25 12.72 1.10
CA LEU A 105 -0.75 11.83 0.04
C LEU A 105 -1.38 10.43 0.15
N ILE A 106 -1.40 9.85 1.34
CA ILE A 106 -1.98 8.52 1.57
C ILE A 106 -3.50 8.54 1.38
N ASP A 107 -4.16 9.65 1.74
CA ASP A 107 -5.60 9.81 1.47
C ASP A 107 -5.90 9.84 -0.03
N LEU A 108 -5.03 10.44 -0.86
CA LEU A 108 -5.14 10.36 -2.31
C LEU A 108 -4.93 8.93 -2.83
N VAL A 109 -3.96 8.19 -2.29
CA VAL A 109 -3.77 6.75 -2.60
C VAL A 109 -5.02 5.94 -2.26
N ARG A 110 -5.69 6.22 -1.13
CA ARG A 110 -6.96 5.59 -0.75
C ARG A 110 -8.07 5.90 -1.76
N GLU A 111 -8.22 7.14 -2.20
CA GLU A 111 -9.23 7.51 -3.20
C GLU A 111 -8.98 6.82 -4.55
N ILE A 112 -7.72 6.78 -5.00
CA ILE A 112 -7.32 6.06 -6.22
C ILE A 112 -7.67 4.57 -6.11
N ARG A 113 -7.32 3.92 -5.00
CA ARG A 113 -7.69 2.52 -4.74
C ARG A 113 -9.20 2.31 -4.77
N ASN A 114 -9.97 3.22 -4.18
CA ASN A 114 -11.42 3.13 -4.14
C ASN A 114 -12.04 3.26 -5.53
N ALA A 115 -11.54 4.17 -6.37
CA ALA A 115 -11.94 4.25 -7.77
C ALA A 115 -11.67 2.93 -8.51
N CYS A 116 -10.46 2.36 -8.35
CA CYS A 116 -10.12 1.05 -8.93
C CYS A 116 -11.00 -0.09 -8.41
N ALA A 117 -11.31 -0.12 -7.11
CA ALA A 117 -12.10 -1.18 -6.50
C ALA A 117 -13.59 -1.11 -6.90
N HIS A 118 -14.16 0.10 -6.97
CA HIS A 118 -15.60 0.31 -7.08
C HIS A 118 -16.08 0.82 -8.44
N SER A 119 -15.17 1.08 -9.40
CA SER A 119 -15.56 1.44 -10.77
C SER A 119 -16.45 0.35 -11.39
N ARG A 120 -17.57 0.79 -11.98
CA ARG A 120 -18.49 -0.06 -12.74
C ARG A 120 -18.06 -0.21 -14.21
N GLN A 121 -17.14 0.62 -14.66
CA GLN A 121 -16.55 0.57 -16.00
C GLN A 121 -15.11 0.02 -15.92
N PRO A 122 -14.57 -0.53 -17.03
CA PRO A 122 -13.15 -0.84 -17.11
C PRO A 122 -12.32 0.39 -16.72
N ILE A 123 -11.31 0.17 -15.87
CA ILE A 123 -10.43 1.22 -15.38
C ILE A 123 -8.98 0.75 -15.52
N SER A 124 -8.16 1.59 -16.14
CA SER A 124 -6.74 1.38 -16.41
C SER A 124 -6.03 2.73 -16.44
N LEU A 125 -4.70 2.75 -16.52
CA LEU A 125 -3.92 3.99 -16.62
C LEU A 125 -3.99 4.66 -18.00
N GLU A 126 -4.81 4.12 -18.91
CA GLU A 126 -5.27 4.81 -20.11
C GLU A 126 -6.44 5.77 -19.83
N VAL A 127 -7.13 5.60 -18.70
CA VAL A 127 -8.19 6.52 -18.25
C VAL A 127 -7.53 7.81 -17.73
N PRO A 128 -7.80 8.98 -18.34
CA PRO A 128 -7.11 10.23 -17.99
C PRO A 128 -7.24 10.60 -16.51
N GLU A 129 -8.41 10.40 -15.92
CA GLU A 129 -8.69 10.74 -14.52
C GLU A 129 -7.83 9.93 -13.54
N LEU A 130 -7.67 8.62 -13.81
CA LEU A 130 -6.81 7.77 -12.99
C LEU A 130 -5.34 8.14 -13.20
N GLN A 131 -4.95 8.39 -14.44
CA GLN A 131 -3.59 8.77 -14.78
C GLN A 131 -3.16 10.07 -14.08
N GLU A 132 -4.01 11.12 -14.12
CA GLU A 132 -3.74 12.40 -13.46
C GLU A 132 -3.64 12.25 -11.94
N ALA A 133 -4.52 11.47 -11.31
CA ALA A 133 -4.43 11.21 -9.88
C ALA A 133 -3.11 10.51 -9.51
N CYS A 134 -2.67 9.53 -10.30
CA CYS A 134 -1.38 8.86 -10.11
C CYS A 134 -0.20 9.83 -10.30
N LYS A 135 -0.25 10.74 -11.28
CA LYS A 135 0.78 11.79 -11.49
C LYS A 135 0.96 12.67 -10.26
N VAL A 136 -0.13 13.03 -9.59
CA VAL A 136 -0.07 13.82 -8.35
C VAL A 136 0.63 13.05 -7.24
N VAL A 137 0.35 11.75 -7.09
CA VAL A 137 1.01 10.88 -6.09
C VAL A 137 2.53 10.81 -6.33
N ILE A 138 2.96 10.73 -7.58
CA ILE A 138 4.39 10.62 -7.98
C ILE A 138 5.02 11.97 -8.37
N SER A 139 4.42 13.09 -7.95
CA SER A 139 4.81 14.43 -8.42
C SER A 139 6.27 14.81 -8.12
N ASP A 140 6.89 14.20 -7.11
CA ASP A 140 8.30 14.43 -6.75
C ASP A 140 9.29 13.77 -7.72
N ILE A 141 8.86 12.79 -8.50
CA ILE A 141 9.68 12.16 -9.56
C ILE A 141 9.13 12.32 -10.96
N TRP A 142 7.90 12.80 -11.10
CA TRP A 142 7.29 13.07 -12.39
C TRP A 142 8.20 13.82 -13.36
N PRO A 143 8.97 14.86 -12.95
CA PRO A 143 9.88 15.57 -13.86
C PRO A 143 11.02 14.72 -14.45
N ASP A 144 11.37 13.61 -13.82
CA ASP A 144 12.47 12.72 -14.21
C ASP A 144 12.02 11.51 -15.04
N ILE A 145 10.70 11.28 -15.11
CA ILE A 145 10.11 10.20 -15.88
C ILE A 145 10.14 10.58 -17.37
N LYS A 146 10.90 9.83 -18.17
CA LYS A 146 11.13 10.13 -19.59
C LYS A 146 9.97 9.74 -20.49
N ASP A 147 9.33 8.62 -20.20
CA ASP A 147 8.16 8.12 -20.93
C ASP A 147 6.92 8.15 -20.01
N HIS A 148 5.78 8.53 -20.58
CA HIS A 148 4.54 8.67 -19.83
C HIS A 148 3.57 7.54 -20.17
N ASP A 149 4.12 6.36 -20.48
CA ASP A 149 3.30 5.21 -20.79
C ASP A 149 2.65 4.64 -19.51
N PRO A 150 1.50 3.94 -19.63
CA PRO A 150 0.81 3.34 -18.50
C PRO A 150 1.68 2.44 -17.62
N LYS A 151 2.62 1.67 -18.19
CA LYS A 151 3.46 0.75 -17.44
C LYS A 151 4.44 1.50 -16.54
N THR A 152 5.06 2.56 -17.06
CA THR A 152 5.98 3.40 -16.28
C THR A 152 5.25 4.15 -15.17
N ILE A 153 4.05 4.69 -15.45
CA ILE A 153 3.23 5.35 -14.43
C ILE A 153 2.83 4.35 -13.33
N ARG A 154 2.43 3.13 -13.71
CA ARG A 154 2.13 2.05 -12.77
C ARG A 154 3.32 1.75 -11.87
N MET A 155 4.49 1.54 -12.46
CA MET A 155 5.72 1.22 -11.73
C MET A 155 6.11 2.34 -10.76
N ALA A 156 6.04 3.59 -11.21
CA ALA A 156 6.31 4.76 -10.38
C ALA A 156 5.31 4.86 -9.21
N PHE A 157 4.03 4.63 -9.45
CA PHE A 157 3.00 4.62 -8.39
C PHE A 157 3.26 3.53 -7.36
N VAL A 158 3.54 2.30 -7.80
CA VAL A 158 3.87 1.17 -6.92
C VAL A 158 5.09 1.51 -6.06
N MET A 159 6.15 2.05 -6.67
CA MET A 159 7.35 2.46 -5.95
C MET A 159 7.06 3.60 -4.96
N LYS A 160 6.21 4.56 -5.31
CA LYS A 160 5.80 5.60 -4.36
C LYS A 160 5.07 5.01 -3.15
N CYS A 161 4.24 3.99 -3.36
CA CYS A 161 3.62 3.24 -2.27
C CYS A 161 4.65 2.51 -1.39
N THR A 162 5.75 1.97 -1.92
CA THR A 162 6.81 1.38 -1.09
C THR A 162 7.54 2.44 -0.26
N PHE A 163 7.74 3.65 -0.80
CA PHE A 163 8.35 4.75 -0.05
C PHE A 163 7.46 5.28 1.07
N ILE A 164 6.14 5.30 0.83
CA ILE A 164 5.15 5.58 1.87
C ILE A 164 5.23 4.52 2.98
N GLN A 165 5.34 3.24 2.63
CA GLN A 165 5.49 2.15 3.60
C GLN A 165 6.77 2.32 4.44
N HIS A 166 7.91 2.59 3.79
CA HIS A 166 9.18 2.87 4.47
C HIS A 166 9.05 4.02 5.46
N TYR A 167 8.42 5.12 5.07
CA TYR A 167 8.16 6.24 5.96
C TYR A 167 7.29 5.87 7.16
N VAL A 168 6.21 5.11 6.94
CA VAL A 168 5.32 4.65 8.01
C VAL A 168 6.06 3.76 9.01
N LEU A 169 6.93 2.86 8.52
CA LEU A 169 7.68 1.92 9.34
C LEU A 169 8.84 2.58 10.11
N HIS A 170 9.62 3.42 9.44
CA HIS A 170 10.90 3.90 9.94
C HIS A 170 10.92 5.40 10.29
N GLY A 171 9.90 6.16 9.87
CA GLY A 171 9.85 7.62 10.03
C GLY A 171 10.79 8.38 9.08
N GLU A 172 11.51 7.67 8.21
CA GLU A 172 12.42 8.25 7.21
C GLU A 172 11.69 8.49 5.89
N LYS A 173 11.88 9.68 5.31
CA LYS A 173 11.26 10.03 4.03
C LYS A 173 12.21 9.75 2.88
N LEU A 174 11.83 8.81 2.03
CA LEU A 174 12.46 8.59 0.73
C LEU A 174 11.73 9.44 -0.31
N GLU A 175 12.38 10.51 -0.79
CA GLU A 175 11.80 11.47 -1.73
C GLU A 175 12.79 11.80 -2.84
N GLY A 176 12.25 12.07 -4.03
CA GLY A 176 13.03 12.53 -5.17
C GLY A 176 13.83 11.45 -5.91
N LYS A 177 14.47 11.89 -6.99
CA LYS A 177 15.10 11.03 -8.00
C LYS A 177 16.14 10.06 -7.43
N GLU A 178 16.99 10.51 -6.53
CA GLU A 178 18.11 9.72 -6.01
C GLU A 178 17.61 8.51 -5.20
N ALA A 179 16.63 8.73 -4.32
CA ALA A 179 15.99 7.65 -3.57
C ALA A 179 15.31 6.63 -4.51
N HIS A 180 14.61 7.13 -5.53
CA HIS A 180 13.99 6.30 -6.57
C HIS A 180 15.02 5.46 -7.35
N LEU A 181 16.13 6.05 -7.78
CA LEU A 181 17.19 5.33 -8.49
C LEU A 181 17.87 4.29 -7.60
N ALA A 182 18.19 4.63 -6.35
CA ALA A 182 18.80 3.72 -5.39
C ALA A 182 17.91 2.47 -5.15
N HIS A 183 16.61 2.69 -4.96
CA HIS A 183 15.66 1.59 -4.78
C HIS A 183 15.49 0.76 -6.06
N TRP A 184 15.41 1.40 -7.22
CA TRP A 184 15.36 0.71 -8.51
C TRP A 184 16.58 -0.18 -8.78
N GLU A 185 17.78 0.30 -8.45
CA GLU A 185 19.00 -0.49 -8.54
C GLU A 185 19.00 -1.69 -7.58
N GLN A 186 18.50 -1.53 -6.36
CA GLN A 186 18.36 -2.64 -5.40
C GLN A 186 17.36 -3.70 -5.88
N LEU A 187 16.29 -3.31 -6.58
CA LEU A 187 15.33 -4.23 -7.18
C LEU A 187 15.94 -5.02 -8.35
N LYS A 188 16.82 -4.39 -9.15
CA LYS A 188 17.48 -5.02 -10.30
C LYS A 188 18.68 -5.91 -9.96
N ARG A 189 19.43 -5.61 -8.89
CA ARG A 189 20.62 -6.40 -8.48
C ARG A 189 20.28 -7.79 -7.93
N GLY A 190 19.00 -8.15 -7.81
CA GLY A 190 18.53 -9.49 -7.43
C GLY A 190 18.09 -10.37 -8.60
N GLU A 191 18.47 -10.03 -9.85
CA GLU A 191 18.43 -10.90 -11.03
C GLU A 191 19.69 -11.78 -11.11
#